data_AF-A0AAP0IKM1-F1
#
_entry.id   AF-A0AAP0IKM1-F1
#
_cell.length_a   1.000
_cell.length_b   1.000
_cell.length_c   1.000
_cell.angle_alpha   90.00
_cell.angle_beta   90.00
_cell.angle_gamma   90.00
#
_symmetry.space_group_name_H-M   'P 1'
#
loop_
_entity.id
_entity.type
_entity.pdbx_description
1 polymer ?
#
loop_
_entity_poly.entity_id
_entity_poly.type
_entity_poly.pdbx_seq_one_letter_code
_entity_poly.pdbx_strand_id
1 'polypeptide(L)'
;MNSQMFHIDIHDCENVNVQGVQVTASRDSPNTDGIHVTGSTSVNISRAIIKTGDDCISIGPGTTNLWIENISCGPGHGISLGKDQNEQGVQNATVKTAVFTGTPNGVRIKTWAKLNQGFVRGVLFQDVTINNAQYPIIIDQEYCPDDNCPQPILWC
;
A
#
# COMPACT_ATOMS: atom_id res chain seq x y z
N MET A 1 -10.40 7.41 -16.26
CA MET A 1 -10.90 8.33 -15.22
C MET A 1 -9.71 8.67 -14.35
N ASN A 2 -9.48 9.93 -14.01
CA ASN A 2 -8.37 10.35 -13.15
C ASN A 2 -8.98 10.79 -11.81
N SER A 3 -8.86 9.96 -10.77
CA SER A 3 -9.27 10.36 -9.42
C SER A 3 -8.30 11.41 -8.86
N GLN A 4 -8.79 12.31 -7.99
CA GLN A 4 -7.96 13.28 -7.28
C GLN A 4 -7.21 12.66 -6.08
N MET A 5 -7.56 11.44 -5.64
CA MET A 5 -6.90 10.76 -4.51
C MET A 5 -6.86 9.23 -4.64
N PHE A 6 -8.02 8.56 -4.73
CA PHE A 6 -8.12 7.10 -4.79
C PHE A 6 -9.17 6.69 -5.83
N HIS A 7 -8.94 5.62 -6.61
CA HIS A 7 -9.98 5.12 -7.53
C HIS A 7 -11.03 4.27 -6.81
N ILE A 8 -10.60 3.49 -5.82
CA ILE A 8 -11.46 2.69 -4.95
C ILE A 8 -11.00 2.93 -3.52
N ASP A 9 -11.93 3.30 -2.65
CA ASP A 9 -11.69 3.52 -1.22
C ASP A 9 -12.52 2.53 -0.40
N ILE A 10 -11.85 1.69 0.40
CA ILE A 10 -12.44 0.71 1.32
C ILE A 10 -12.15 1.22 2.73
N HIS A 11 -13.14 1.89 3.31
CA HIS A 11 -13.02 2.63 4.57
C HIS A 11 -14.00 2.09 5.60
N ASP A 12 -13.52 1.72 6.79
CA ASP A 12 -14.32 1.20 7.91
C ASP A 12 -15.31 0.08 7.50
N CYS A 13 -14.83 -0.83 6.64
CA CYS A 13 -15.63 -1.93 6.12
C CYS A 13 -15.23 -3.28 6.75
N GLU A 14 -16.16 -4.22 6.74
CA GLU A 14 -15.94 -5.60 7.16
C GLU A 14 -16.41 -6.57 6.06
N ASN A 15 -15.64 -7.63 5.80
CA ASN A 15 -15.98 -8.71 4.86
C ASN A 15 -16.16 -8.22 3.41
N VAL A 16 -15.15 -7.52 2.88
CA VAL A 16 -15.16 -6.98 1.51
C VAL A 16 -14.44 -7.91 0.55
N ASN A 17 -15.03 -8.16 -0.63
CA ASN A 17 -14.38 -8.90 -1.70
C ASN A 17 -14.33 -8.06 -2.98
N VAL A 18 -13.13 -7.69 -3.40
CA VAL A 18 -12.84 -6.98 -4.65
C VAL A 18 -12.19 -7.95 -5.62
N GLN A 19 -12.78 -8.10 -6.81
CA GLN A 19 -12.31 -9.10 -7.75
C GLN A 19 -12.41 -8.67 -9.21
N GLY A 20 -11.36 -8.93 -9.99
CA GLY A 20 -11.39 -8.70 -11.45
C GLY A 20 -11.34 -7.22 -11.85
N VAL A 21 -10.97 -6.34 -10.93
CA VAL A 21 -10.96 -4.89 -11.16
C VAL A 21 -9.82 -4.49 -12.07
N GLN A 22 -10.08 -3.52 -12.94
CA GLN A 22 -9.07 -2.83 -13.73
C GLN A 22 -9.09 -1.33 -13.43
N VAL A 23 -7.98 -0.80 -12.94
CA VAL A 23 -7.79 0.65 -12.72
C VAL A 23 -6.72 1.14 -13.68
N THR A 24 -6.99 2.25 -14.37
CA THR A 24 -6.04 2.88 -15.29
C THR A 24 -6.12 4.39 -15.17
N ALA A 25 -5.00 4.99 -14.77
CA ALA A 25 -4.74 6.42 -14.76
C ALA A 25 -3.38 6.72 -15.43
N SER A 26 -3.15 7.99 -15.76
CA SER A 26 -1.85 8.42 -16.31
C SER A 26 -0.75 8.23 -15.27
N ARG A 27 0.44 7.80 -15.72
CA ARG A 27 1.64 7.67 -14.88
C ARG A 27 2.03 8.99 -14.20
N ASP A 28 1.80 10.11 -14.87
CA ASP A 28 2.19 11.44 -14.38
C ASP A 28 1.08 12.11 -13.57
N SER A 29 -0.01 11.39 -13.26
CA SER A 29 -1.11 11.91 -12.46
C SER A 29 -0.81 11.70 -10.97
N PRO A 30 -0.53 12.77 -10.20
CA PRO A 30 -0.26 12.63 -8.77
C PRO A 30 -1.50 12.11 -8.03
N ASN A 31 -1.29 11.41 -6.91
CA ASN A 31 -2.34 10.96 -5.99
C ASN A 31 -3.45 10.17 -6.69
N THR A 32 -3.06 9.21 -7.54
CA THR A 32 -3.98 8.34 -8.26
C THR A 32 -3.93 6.92 -7.75
N ASP A 33 -3.95 6.74 -6.43
CA ASP A 33 -3.93 5.42 -5.83
C ASP A 33 -5.02 4.52 -6.42
N GLY A 34 -4.69 3.25 -6.65
CA GLY A 34 -5.61 2.29 -7.24
C GLY A 34 -6.71 1.89 -6.26
N ILE A 35 -6.32 1.15 -5.23
CA ILE A 35 -7.22 0.72 -4.15
C ILE A 35 -6.63 1.16 -2.83
N HIS A 36 -7.40 1.93 -2.06
CA HIS A 36 -7.07 2.29 -0.68
C HIS A 36 -7.87 1.43 0.29
N VAL A 37 -7.22 0.91 1.32
CA VAL A 37 -7.86 0.14 2.40
C VAL A 37 -7.46 0.75 3.73
N THR A 38 -8.42 1.16 4.54
CA THR A 38 -8.17 1.72 5.88
C THR A 38 -9.31 1.39 6.84
N GLY A 39 -9.01 1.25 8.12
CA GLY A 39 -10.00 0.94 9.18
C GLY A 39 -10.79 -0.35 8.98
N SER A 40 -10.37 -1.20 8.02
CA SER A 40 -11.19 -2.29 7.50
C SER A 40 -10.67 -3.65 7.91
N THR A 41 -11.56 -4.64 8.05
CA THR A 41 -11.19 -6.02 8.40
C THR A 41 -11.74 -7.05 7.41
N SER A 42 -11.02 -8.15 7.23
CA SER A 42 -11.43 -9.26 6.36
C SER A 42 -11.68 -8.79 4.92
N VAL A 43 -10.69 -8.13 4.33
CA VAL A 43 -10.73 -7.62 2.96
C VAL A 43 -9.96 -8.57 2.04
N ASN A 44 -10.57 -8.97 0.94
CA ASN A 44 -9.96 -9.78 -0.10
C ASN A 44 -9.90 -9.00 -1.41
N ILE A 45 -8.71 -8.87 -2.00
CA ILE A 45 -8.48 -8.23 -3.30
C ILE A 45 -7.84 -9.26 -4.22
N SER A 46 -8.49 -9.60 -5.33
CA SER A 46 -7.97 -10.62 -6.23
C SER A 46 -8.13 -10.32 -7.72
N ARG A 47 -7.21 -10.85 -8.53
CA ARG A 47 -7.28 -10.79 -10.01
C ARG A 47 -7.39 -9.35 -10.53
N ALA A 48 -6.65 -8.41 -9.94
CA ALA A 48 -6.72 -7.00 -10.29
C ALA A 48 -5.55 -6.56 -11.18
N ILE A 49 -5.83 -5.63 -12.10
CA ILE A 49 -4.82 -4.98 -12.94
C ILE A 49 -4.86 -3.48 -12.64
N ILE A 50 -3.77 -2.94 -12.11
CA ILE A 50 -3.73 -1.57 -11.61
C ILE A 50 -2.56 -0.83 -12.26
N LYS A 51 -2.90 0.26 -12.95
CA LYS A 51 -1.96 1.17 -13.60
C LYS A 51 -2.26 2.58 -13.16
N THR A 52 -1.35 3.19 -12.41
CA THR A 52 -1.58 4.46 -11.70
C THR A 52 -0.32 5.34 -11.76
N GLY A 53 -0.46 6.59 -11.32
CA GLY A 53 0.69 7.46 -11.03
C GLY A 53 1.22 7.34 -9.60
N ASP A 54 0.45 6.69 -8.71
CA ASP A 54 0.83 6.48 -7.30
C ASP A 54 0.68 5.00 -6.89
N ASP A 55 0.49 4.70 -5.60
CA ASP A 55 0.37 3.34 -5.06
C ASP A 55 -0.72 2.52 -5.79
N CYS A 56 -0.40 1.31 -6.23
CA CYS A 56 -1.41 0.40 -6.79
C CYS A 56 -2.43 -0.01 -5.72
N ILE A 57 -1.94 -0.37 -4.55
CA ILE A 57 -2.75 -0.62 -3.36
C ILE A 57 -2.07 0.08 -2.17
N SER A 58 -2.79 0.98 -1.51
CA SER A 58 -2.34 1.63 -0.28
C SER A 58 -3.12 1.10 0.92
N ILE A 59 -2.39 0.73 1.98
CA ILE A 59 -2.93 0.09 3.18
C ILE A 59 -2.69 1.05 4.34
N GLY A 60 -3.78 1.62 4.83
CA GLY A 60 -3.83 2.56 5.94
C GLY A 60 -4.00 1.89 7.31
N PRO A 61 -3.90 2.69 8.38
CA PRO A 61 -4.11 2.27 9.77
C PRO A 61 -5.41 1.50 10.02
N GLY A 62 -5.41 0.63 11.03
CA GLY A 62 -6.60 -0.13 11.46
C GLY A 62 -6.98 -1.28 10.54
N THR A 63 -6.22 -1.51 9.47
CA THR A 63 -6.46 -2.62 8.55
C THR A 63 -6.02 -3.95 9.14
N THR A 64 -6.94 -4.92 9.19
CA THR A 64 -6.65 -6.26 9.72
C THR A 64 -7.16 -7.38 8.82
N ASN A 65 -6.46 -8.51 8.74
CA ASN A 65 -6.85 -9.67 7.94
C ASN A 65 -7.09 -9.31 6.45
N LEU A 66 -6.07 -8.74 5.82
CA LEU A 66 -6.11 -8.34 4.41
C LEU A 66 -5.44 -9.42 3.55
N TRP A 67 -6.14 -9.90 2.53
CA TRP A 67 -5.62 -10.84 1.54
C TRP A 67 -5.58 -10.19 0.16
N ILE A 68 -4.41 -10.17 -0.47
CA ILE A 68 -4.17 -9.62 -1.79
C ILE A 68 -3.55 -10.72 -2.64
N GLU A 69 -4.20 -11.13 -3.74
CA GLU A 69 -3.70 -12.23 -4.55
C GLU A 69 -3.89 -12.06 -6.06
N ASN A 70 -2.92 -12.52 -6.85
CA ASN A 70 -2.98 -12.48 -8.30
C ASN A 70 -3.18 -11.04 -8.83
N ILE A 71 -2.21 -10.18 -8.54
CA ILE A 71 -2.24 -8.75 -8.88
C ILE A 71 -1.18 -8.45 -9.95
N SER A 72 -1.56 -7.65 -10.95
CA SER A 72 -0.62 -7.01 -11.87
C SER A 72 -0.61 -5.51 -11.61
N CYS A 73 0.48 -4.99 -11.08
CA CYS A 73 0.69 -3.58 -10.78
C CYS A 73 1.76 -2.99 -11.69
N GLY A 74 1.51 -1.83 -12.27
CA GLY A 74 2.53 -1.08 -12.98
C GLY A 74 2.06 -0.44 -14.29
N PRO A 75 2.41 0.85 -14.54
CA PRO A 75 3.23 1.73 -13.67
C PRO A 75 2.50 2.17 -12.39
N GLY A 76 3.23 2.80 -11.45
CA GLY A 76 2.75 3.23 -10.13
C GLY A 76 3.79 2.99 -9.03
N HIS A 77 3.49 3.26 -7.76
CA HIS A 77 4.43 3.15 -6.62
C HIS A 77 4.48 1.77 -5.93
N GLY A 78 3.77 0.78 -6.45
CA GLY A 78 3.72 -0.57 -5.88
C GLY A 78 2.63 -0.71 -4.82
N ILE A 79 2.85 -1.57 -3.83
CA ILE A 79 1.96 -1.66 -2.65
C ILE A 79 2.64 -0.99 -1.46
N SER A 80 1.95 -0.06 -0.80
CA SER A 80 2.46 0.65 0.36
C SER A 80 1.62 0.42 1.62
N LEU A 81 2.28 0.25 2.76
CA LEU A 81 1.65 0.11 4.08
C LEU A 81 2.09 1.26 5.00
N GLY A 82 1.13 1.90 5.69
CA GLY A 82 1.37 2.96 6.69
C GLY A 82 1.45 4.36 6.08
N LYS A 83 1.09 5.39 6.87
CA LYS A 83 1.07 6.80 6.44
C LYS A 83 0.93 7.83 7.56
N ASP A 84 0.22 7.51 8.65
CA ASP A 84 -0.38 8.54 9.52
C ASP A 84 0.34 8.69 10.86
N GLN A 85 0.10 9.81 11.56
CA GLN A 85 0.75 10.10 12.84
C GLN A 85 0.11 9.37 14.04
N ASN A 86 -1.17 8.97 13.91
CA ASN A 86 -1.98 8.32 14.93
C ASN A 86 -2.38 6.92 14.48
N GLU A 87 -1.40 6.05 14.21
CA GLU A 87 -1.66 4.77 13.57
C GLU A 87 -2.28 3.75 14.54
N GLN A 88 -3.53 3.36 14.27
CA GLN A 88 -3.93 1.98 14.54
C GLN A 88 -3.06 1.07 13.65
N GLY A 89 -2.42 0.06 14.23
CA GLY A 89 -1.50 -0.79 13.46
C GLY A 89 -2.16 -1.57 12.32
N VAL A 90 -1.33 -2.06 11.40
CA VAL A 90 -1.72 -3.01 10.35
C VAL A 90 -1.36 -4.43 10.81
N GLN A 91 -2.31 -5.37 10.68
CA GLN A 91 -2.13 -6.75 11.13
C GLN A 91 -2.60 -7.78 10.11
N ASN A 92 -1.85 -8.88 9.97
CA ASN A 92 -2.26 -10.04 9.18
C ASN A 92 -2.57 -9.66 7.72
N ALA A 93 -1.61 -9.01 7.06
CA ALA A 93 -1.73 -8.66 5.64
C ALA A 93 -0.89 -9.61 4.80
N THR A 94 -1.49 -10.27 3.81
CA THR A 94 -0.79 -11.16 2.89
C THR A 94 -0.91 -10.63 1.47
N VAL A 95 0.22 -10.50 0.79
CA VAL A 95 0.32 -10.28 -0.64
C VAL A 95 0.93 -11.52 -1.27
N LYS A 96 0.17 -12.20 -2.12
CA LYS A 96 0.58 -13.45 -2.75
C LYS A 96 0.44 -13.39 -4.27
N THR A 97 1.39 -13.94 -5.01
CA THR A 97 1.31 -14.01 -6.48
C THR A 97 1.06 -12.62 -7.10
N ALA A 98 2.01 -11.71 -6.91
CA ALA A 98 1.91 -10.35 -7.42
C ALA A 98 3.03 -10.03 -8.40
N VAL A 99 2.73 -9.30 -9.46
CA VAL A 99 3.70 -8.85 -10.47
C VAL A 99 3.73 -7.33 -10.49
N PHE A 100 4.90 -6.76 -10.24
CA PHE A 100 5.17 -5.32 -10.34
C PHE A 100 6.02 -5.05 -11.57
N THR A 101 5.62 -4.14 -12.45
CA THR A 101 6.37 -3.83 -13.68
C THR A 101 6.52 -2.34 -13.92
N GLY A 102 7.76 -1.85 -14.01
CA GLY A 102 8.04 -0.43 -14.30
C GLY A 102 7.55 0.52 -13.20
N THR A 103 7.55 0.05 -11.95
CA THR A 103 7.20 0.81 -10.75
C THR A 103 8.47 1.32 -10.07
N PRO A 104 8.51 2.51 -9.41
CA PRO A 104 9.66 2.89 -8.61
C PRO A 104 9.91 1.90 -7.46
N ASN A 105 8.84 1.41 -6.82
CA ASN A 105 8.90 0.41 -5.75
C ASN A 105 8.03 -0.81 -6.07
N GLY A 106 8.41 -1.98 -5.56
CA GLY A 106 7.54 -3.16 -5.59
C GLY A 106 6.62 -3.19 -4.38
N VAL A 107 7.21 -3.43 -3.21
CA VAL A 107 6.50 -3.40 -1.93
C VAL A 107 7.21 -2.45 -0.96
N ARG A 108 6.43 -1.67 -0.23
CA ARG A 108 6.92 -0.63 0.66
C ARG A 108 6.18 -0.66 1.98
N ILE A 109 6.90 -0.77 3.09
CA ILE A 109 6.37 -0.50 4.42
C ILE A 109 6.95 0.83 4.86
N LYS A 110 6.09 1.78 5.21
CA LYS A 110 6.47 3.12 5.66
C LYS A 110 5.76 3.42 6.98
N THR A 111 6.51 3.66 8.05
CA THR A 111 5.94 4.09 9.34
C THR A 111 6.38 5.50 9.66
N TRP A 112 5.52 6.24 10.35
CA TRP A 112 5.77 7.64 10.66
C TRP A 112 6.98 7.83 11.58
N ALA A 113 7.81 8.84 11.29
CA ALA A 113 9.06 9.11 12.01
C ALA A 113 8.88 9.50 13.50
N LYS A 114 7.72 10.07 13.89
CA LYS A 114 7.44 10.36 15.31
C LYS A 114 7.13 9.08 16.06
N LEU A 115 7.52 9.06 17.33
CA LEU A 115 7.05 8.06 18.28
C LEU A 115 5.53 7.94 18.20
N ASN A 116 5.08 6.74 17.84
CA ASN A 116 3.67 6.38 17.75
C ASN A 116 3.49 4.94 18.29
N GLN A 117 2.25 4.57 18.59
CA GLN A 117 1.91 3.23 19.07
C GLN A 117 1.51 2.29 17.92
N GLY A 118 1.71 2.74 16.68
CA GLY A 118 1.47 1.98 15.48
C GLY A 118 2.39 0.77 15.40
N PHE A 119 1.94 -0.23 14.65
CA PHE A 119 2.71 -1.42 14.39
C PHE A 119 2.35 -1.98 13.01
N VAL A 120 3.26 -2.73 12.43
CA VAL A 120 3.01 -3.56 11.25
C VAL A 120 3.42 -4.98 11.63
N ARG A 121 2.45 -5.90 11.74
CA ARG A 121 2.73 -7.28 12.21
C ARG A 121 2.00 -8.36 11.42
N GLY A 122 2.64 -9.51 11.25
CA GLY A 122 2.06 -10.62 10.50
C GLY A 122 1.88 -10.28 9.02
N VAL A 123 2.84 -9.56 8.42
CA VAL A 123 2.82 -9.26 6.99
C VAL A 123 3.61 -10.32 6.23
N LEU A 124 3.01 -10.87 5.17
CA LEU A 124 3.62 -11.86 4.29
C LEU A 124 3.58 -11.38 2.85
N PHE A 125 4.76 -11.33 2.20
CA PHE A 125 4.89 -11.20 0.76
C PHE A 125 5.40 -12.53 0.20
N GLN A 126 4.61 -13.18 -0.66
CA GLN A 126 4.94 -14.50 -1.21
C GLN A 126 4.71 -14.54 -2.73
N ASP A 127 5.59 -15.23 -3.45
CA ASP A 127 5.48 -15.40 -4.91
C ASP A 127 5.36 -14.06 -5.67
N VAL A 128 6.13 -13.06 -5.22
CA VAL A 128 6.14 -11.70 -5.79
C VAL A 128 7.25 -11.58 -6.83
N THR A 129 6.89 -11.16 -8.05
CA THR A 129 7.83 -10.84 -9.13
C THR A 129 7.89 -9.33 -9.33
N ILE A 130 9.10 -8.76 -9.31
CA ILE A 130 9.31 -7.32 -9.48
C ILE A 130 10.24 -7.10 -10.66
N ASN A 131 9.71 -6.49 -11.72
CA ASN A 131 10.40 -6.24 -12.97
C ASN A 131 10.64 -4.74 -13.14
N ASN A 132 11.91 -4.36 -13.33
CA ASN A 132 12.30 -2.98 -13.62
C ASN A 132 11.82 -1.98 -12.55
N ALA A 133 12.17 -2.24 -11.28
CA ALA A 133 11.94 -1.33 -10.17
C ALA A 133 13.25 -0.77 -9.60
N GLN A 134 13.24 0.50 -9.20
CA GLN A 134 14.40 1.16 -8.63
C GLN A 134 14.67 0.69 -7.20
N TYR A 135 13.60 0.54 -6.41
CA TYR A 135 13.64 0.10 -5.02
C TYR A 135 12.63 -1.04 -4.81
N PRO A 136 12.97 -2.29 -5.18
CA PRO A 136 12.01 -3.39 -5.18
C PRO A 136 11.30 -3.61 -3.83
N ILE A 137 12.05 -3.49 -2.73
CA ILE A 137 11.54 -3.60 -1.36
C ILE A 137 12.06 -2.41 -0.56
N ILE A 138 11.17 -1.69 0.10
CA ILE A 138 11.50 -0.61 1.03
C ILE A 138 10.84 -0.89 2.37
N ILE A 139 11.61 -0.78 3.46
CA ILE A 139 11.07 -0.64 4.82
C ILE A 139 11.69 0.63 5.38
N ASP A 140 10.86 1.64 5.59
CA ASP A 140 11.25 2.97 6.02
C ASP A 140 10.47 3.33 7.29
N GLN A 141 11.19 3.58 8.38
CA GLN A 141 10.57 4.00 9.65
C GLN A 141 10.72 5.50 9.91
N GLU A 142 11.27 6.24 8.96
CA GLU A 142 11.51 7.67 9.03
C GLU A 142 10.59 8.45 8.07
N TYR A 143 9.48 7.83 7.66
CA TYR A 143 8.59 8.44 6.69
C TYR A 143 8.01 9.74 7.24
N CYS A 144 8.31 10.83 6.52
CA CYS A 144 7.92 12.18 6.86
C CYS A 144 7.92 13.04 5.59
N PRO A 145 6.76 13.21 4.93
CA PRO A 145 6.64 13.93 3.67
C PRO A 145 6.54 15.45 3.84
N ASP A 146 6.43 15.97 5.07
CA ASP A 146 6.37 17.40 5.37
C ASP A 146 7.71 17.91 5.93
N ASP A 147 8.05 19.19 5.72
CA ASP A 147 9.32 19.79 6.18
C ASP A 147 9.52 19.84 7.72
N ASN A 148 8.54 19.38 8.51
CA ASN A 148 8.57 19.38 9.97
C ASN A 148 8.86 17.98 10.54
N CYS A 149 9.89 17.31 10.02
CA CYS A 149 10.34 16.02 10.53
C CYS A 149 11.08 16.15 11.86
N PRO A 150 10.60 15.52 12.95
CA PRO A 150 11.36 15.44 14.18
C PRO A 150 12.52 14.46 14.01
N GLN A 151 13.51 14.59 14.90
CA GLN A 151 14.64 13.67 14.95
C GLN A 151 14.14 12.22 15.11
N PRO A 152 14.56 11.28 14.24
CA PRO A 152 14.19 9.88 14.36
C PRO A 152 14.64 9.32 15.71
N ILE A 153 13.76 8.60 16.40
CA ILE A 153 14.13 7.84 17.60
C ILE A 153 14.26 6.38 17.19
N LEU A 154 15.48 5.98 16.81
CA LEU A 154 15.82 4.59 16.54
C LEU A 154 16.07 3.86 17.86
N TRP A 155 15.19 2.93 18.21
CA TRP A 155 15.50 1.91 19.21
C TRP A 155 15.97 0.66 18.47
N CYS A 156 17.28 0.38 18.55
CA CYS A 156 17.86 -0.91 18.19
C CYS A 156 17.53 -1.97 19.24
#